data_AF-A0A133UB54-F1
#
_entry.id   AF-A0A133UB54-F1
#
_cell.length_a   1.000
_cell.length_b   1.000
_cell.length_c   1.000
_cell.angle_alpha   90.00
_cell.angle_beta   90.00
_cell.angle_gamma   90.00
#
_symmetry.space_group_name_H-M   'P 1'
#
loop_
_entity.id
_entity.type
_entity.pdbx_description
1 polymer ?
#
loop_
_entity_poly.entity_id
_entity_poly.type
_entity_poly.pdbx_seq_one_letter_code
_entity_poly.pdbx_strand_id
1 'polypeptide(L)'
;MCSKSTFSLSNRDKEEIESLVKAGHFTSKSDVVKTAFRMLKERHPEYRTDIAVEMFKDGKVSLGRSAEIAGMSRESFKEVLEERGVEREIEARESSEERIEKTVG
;
A
#
# COMPACT_ATOMS: atom_id res chain seq x y z
N MET A 1 -13.03 -5.40 2.56
CA MET A 1 -13.05 -6.79 2.05
C MET A 1 -11.61 -7.16 1.66
N CYS A 2 -11.11 -8.35 2.04
CA CYS A 2 -9.81 -8.81 1.54
C CYS A 2 -10.01 -9.48 0.17
N SER A 3 -9.27 -9.06 -0.85
CA SER A 3 -9.24 -9.74 -2.15
C SER A 3 -8.26 -10.93 -2.08
N LYS A 4 -8.59 -12.05 -2.72
CA LYS A 4 -7.67 -13.18 -2.85
C LYS A 4 -6.68 -12.88 -3.97
N SER A 5 -5.41 -13.11 -3.71
CA SER A 5 -4.34 -12.96 -4.69
C SER A 5 -3.48 -14.21 -4.69
N THR A 6 -3.02 -14.62 -5.87
CA THR A 6 -2.16 -15.79 -6.05
C THR A 6 -0.77 -15.31 -6.46
N PHE A 7 0.26 -15.84 -5.81
CA PHE A 7 1.66 -15.59 -6.13
C PHE A 7 2.37 -16.92 -6.38
N SER A 8 3.35 -16.94 -7.29
CA SER A 8 4.22 -18.09 -7.47
C SER A 8 5.34 -18.06 -6.43
N LEU A 9 5.57 -19.19 -5.77
CA LEU A 9 6.66 -19.40 -4.82
C LEU A 9 7.35 -20.71 -5.17
N SER A 10 8.63 -20.84 -4.83
CA SER A 10 9.28 -22.14 -4.93
C SER A 10 8.61 -23.14 -3.98
N ASN A 11 8.71 -24.44 -4.29
CA ASN A 11 8.18 -25.47 -3.39
C ASN A 11 8.78 -25.36 -1.99
N ARG A 12 10.07 -25.03 -1.90
CA ARG A 12 10.78 -24.84 -0.63
C ARG A 12 10.17 -23.70 0.20
N ASP A 13 10.00 -22.51 -0.37
CA ASP A 13 9.45 -21.37 0.36
C ASP A 13 8.03 -21.66 0.89
N LYS A 14 7.25 -22.40 0.09
CA LYS A 14 5.91 -22.84 0.49
C LYS A 14 5.96 -23.76 1.71
N GLU A 15 6.87 -24.74 1.72
CA GLU A 15 7.05 -25.68 2.83
C GLU A 15 7.54 -24.98 4.11
N GLU A 16 8.44 -23.99 3.97
CA GLU A 16 8.92 -23.17 5.08
C GLU A 16 7.79 -22.32 5.68
N ILE A 17 7.00 -21.63 4.85
CA ILE A 17 5.82 -20.86 5.30
C ILE A 17 4.80 -21.78 5.99
N GLU A 18 4.55 -22.96 5.45
CA GLU A 18 3.67 -23.95 6.07
C GLU A 18 4.17 -24.41 7.44
N SER A 19 5.49 -24.56 7.59
CA SER A 19 6.10 -24.99 8.83
C SER A 19 5.93 -23.93 9.94
N LEU A 20 6.02 -22.64 9.60
CA LEU A 20 5.76 -21.55 10.54
C LEU A 20 4.32 -21.53 11.05
N VAL A 21 3.35 -21.83 10.18
CA VAL A 21 1.94 -21.94 10.57
C VAL A 21 1.71 -23.18 11.43
N LYS A 22 2.28 -24.34 11.06
CA LYS A 22 2.17 -25.59 11.84
C LYS A 22 2.78 -25.47 13.23
N ALA A 23 3.87 -24.71 13.37
CA ALA A 23 4.51 -24.41 14.65
C ALA A 23 3.70 -23.44 15.53
N GLY A 24 2.61 -22.85 15.01
CA GLY A 24 1.73 -21.95 15.76
C GLY A 24 2.22 -20.50 15.85
N HIS A 25 3.29 -20.12 15.13
CA HIS A 25 3.78 -18.74 15.12
C HIS A 25 2.85 -17.77 14.36
N PHE A 26 2.09 -18.29 13.39
CA PHE A 26 1.18 -17.51 12.56
C PHE A 26 -0.15 -18.22 12.38
N THR A 27 -1.22 -17.45 12.25
CA THR A 27 -2.59 -17.97 12.12
C THR A 27 -2.88 -18.55 10.73
N SER A 28 -2.15 -18.10 9.71
CA SER A 28 -2.32 -18.54 8.33
C SER A 28 -1.12 -18.15 7.47
N LYS A 29 -1.01 -18.73 6.27
CA LYS A 29 0.01 -18.32 5.29
C LYS A 29 -0.11 -16.84 4.91
N SER A 30 -1.34 -16.33 4.82
CA SER A 30 -1.61 -14.92 4.54
C SER A 30 -1.09 -14.01 5.65
N ASP A 31 -1.11 -14.48 6.90
CA ASP A 31 -0.59 -13.76 8.06
C ASP A 31 0.94 -13.63 8.02
N VAL A 32 1.62 -14.71 7.59
CA VAL A 32 3.07 -14.71 7.32
C VAL A 32 3.40 -13.64 6.27
N VAL A 33 2.71 -13.65 5.12
CA VAL A 33 2.96 -12.69 4.03
C VAL A 33 2.67 -11.25 4.46
N LYS A 34 1.56 -11.00 5.17
CA LYS A 34 1.23 -9.67 5.70
C LYS A 34 2.32 -9.16 6.64
N THR A 35 2.81 -10.04 7.52
CA THR A 35 3.87 -9.70 8.47
C THR A 35 5.18 -9.41 7.74
N ALA A 36 5.59 -10.28 6.81
CA ALA A 36 6.78 -10.06 6.00
C ALA A 36 6.73 -8.74 5.23
N PHE A 37 5.60 -8.44 4.58
CA PHE A 37 5.41 -7.18 3.85
C PHE A 37 5.43 -5.95 4.78
N ARG A 38 4.87 -6.07 5.99
CA ARG A 38 4.96 -5.01 7.00
C ARG A 38 6.42 -4.76 7.40
N MET A 39 7.15 -5.83 7.74
CA MET A 39 8.56 -5.75 8.13
C MET A 39 9.42 -5.16 7.00
N LEU A 40 9.14 -5.52 5.75
CA LEU A 40 9.80 -4.97 4.57
C LEU A 40 9.68 -3.44 4.54
N LYS A 41 8.45 -2.91 4.67
CA LYS A 41 8.18 -1.46 4.71
C LYS A 41 8.67 -0.75 5.96
N GLU A 42 8.91 -1.47 7.05
CA GLU A 42 9.50 -0.92 8.28
C GLU A 42 11.01 -0.79 8.15
N ARG A 43 11.68 -1.75 7.49
CA ARG A 43 13.13 -1.72 7.25
C ARG A 43 13.53 -0.83 6.09
N HIS A 44 12.65 -0.71 5.10
CA HIS A 44 12.87 0.06 3.87
C HIS A 44 11.75 1.11 3.71
N PRO A 45 11.80 2.21 4.47
CA PRO A 45 10.81 3.27 4.37
C PRO A 45 10.72 3.88 2.96
N GLU A 46 11.79 3.83 2.17
CA GLU A 46 11.83 4.24 0.76
C GLU A 46 10.75 3.54 -0.09
N TYR A 47 10.46 2.26 0.18
CA TYR A 47 9.43 1.52 -0.55
C TYR A 47 8.02 2.06 -0.29
N ARG A 48 7.78 2.77 0.83
CA ARG A 48 6.48 3.40 1.06
C ARG A 48 6.20 4.49 0.04
N THR A 49 7.22 5.29 -0.25
CA THR A 49 7.17 6.34 -1.26
C THR A 49 6.99 5.73 -2.64
N ASP A 50 7.74 4.69 -2.97
CA ASP A 50 7.62 4.00 -4.26
C ASP A 50 6.22 3.41 -4.47
N ILE A 51 5.69 2.72 -3.46
CA ILE A 51 4.32 2.17 -3.49
C ILE A 51 3.31 3.31 -3.67
N ALA A 52 3.45 4.41 -2.93
CA ALA A 52 2.53 5.54 -3.02
C ALA A 52 2.54 6.18 -4.43
N VAL A 53 3.73 6.35 -5.02
CA VAL A 53 3.90 6.90 -6.37
C VAL A 53 3.26 5.99 -7.42
N GLU A 54 3.53 4.69 -7.38
CA GLU A 54 2.95 3.74 -8.35
C GLU A 54 1.42 3.64 -8.20
N MET A 55 0.91 3.61 -6.96
CA MET A 55 -0.54 3.61 -6.75
C MET A 55 -1.21 4.92 -7.20
N PHE A 56 -0.52 6.05 -7.08
CA PHE A 56 -1.00 7.35 -7.57
C PHE A 56 -1.03 7.39 -9.10
N LYS A 57 0.04 6.94 -9.76
CA LYS A 57 0.12 6.82 -11.22
C LYS A 57 -1.00 5.95 -11.80
N ASP A 58 -1.30 4.83 -11.13
CA ASP A 58 -2.39 3.94 -11.52
C ASP A 58 -3.80 4.49 -11.23
N GLY A 59 -3.92 5.70 -10.67
CA GLY A 59 -5.20 6.30 -10.27
C GLY A 59 -5.92 5.53 -9.16
N LYS A 60 -5.23 4.63 -8.45
CA LYS A 60 -5.82 3.78 -7.39
C LYS A 60 -6.08 4.55 -6.10
N VAL A 61 -5.38 5.66 -5.89
CA VAL A 61 -5.42 6.48 -4.68
C VAL A 61 -5.33 7.96 -5.03
N SER A 62 -5.95 8.80 -4.20
CA SER A 62 -5.80 10.25 -4.31
C SER A 62 -4.42 10.72 -3.86
N LEU A 63 -4.06 11.97 -4.19
CA LEU A 63 -2.82 12.60 -3.71
C LEU A 63 -2.70 12.56 -2.18
N GLY A 64 -3.80 12.87 -1.47
CA GLY A 64 -3.85 12.82 -0.01
C GLY A 64 -3.57 11.42 0.51
N ARG A 65 -4.23 10.41 -0.07
CA ARG A 65 -4.05 9.03 0.33
C ARG A 65 -2.64 8.51 0.03
N SER A 66 -2.04 8.99 -1.05
CA SER A 66 -0.66 8.64 -1.42
C SER A 66 0.35 9.20 -0.41
N ALA A 67 0.18 10.47 -0.01
CA ALA A 67 1.01 11.09 1.02
C ALA A 67 0.91 10.36 2.38
N GLU A 68 -0.29 9.91 2.77
CA GLU A 68 -0.47 9.06 3.96
C GLU A 68 0.29 7.74 3.86
N ILE A 69 0.22 7.06 2.71
CA ILE A 69 0.94 5.79 2.48
C ILE A 69 2.45 6.01 2.56
N ALA A 70 2.94 7.09 1.98
CA ALA A 70 4.35 7.49 2.00
C ALA A 70 4.81 7.98 3.39
N GLY A 71 3.88 8.35 4.29
CA GLY A 71 4.19 8.83 5.63
C GLY A 71 4.73 10.26 5.66
N MET A 72 4.28 11.11 4.74
CA MET A 72 4.72 12.51 4.61
C MET A 72 3.55 13.47 4.34
N SER A 73 3.83 14.77 4.27
CA SER A 73 2.82 15.78 3.93
C SER A 73 2.44 15.70 2.45
N ARG A 74 1.27 16.27 2.10
CA ARG A 74 0.83 16.39 0.70
C ARG A 74 1.76 17.25 -0.14
N GLU A 75 2.43 18.21 0.48
CA GLU A 75 3.38 19.11 -0.18
C GLU A 75 4.65 18.36 -0.54
N SER A 76 5.26 17.67 0.44
CA SER A 76 6.46 16.84 0.20
C SER A 76 6.19 15.73 -0.82
N PHE A 77 4.99 15.16 -0.81
CA PHE A 77 4.64 14.15 -1.81
C PHE A 77 4.52 14.72 -3.23
N LYS A 78 4.08 15.99 -3.40
CA LYS A 78 4.09 16.65 -4.72
C LYS A 78 5.52 16.85 -5.22
N GLU A 79 6.42 17.30 -4.35
CA GLU A 79 7.83 17.48 -4.69
C GLU A 79 8.44 16.16 -5.19
N VAL A 80 8.12 15.04 -4.53
CA VAL A 80 8.54 13.69 -4.98
C VAL A 80 7.96 13.34 -6.36
N LEU A 81 6.71 13.67 -6.63
CA LEU A 81 6.10 13.41 -7.95
C LEU A 81 6.77 14.26 -9.04
N GLU A 82 7.06 15.53 -8.76
CA GLU A 82 7.76 16.44 -9.67
C GLU A 82 9.19 15.96 -9.95
N GLU A 83 9.94 15.57 -8.92
CA GLU A 83 11.31 15.01 -9.06
C GLU A 83 11.31 13.75 -9.93
N ARG A 84 10.26 12.92 -9.81
CA ARG A 84 10.12 11.66 -10.55
C ARG A 84 9.46 11.82 -11.92
N GLY A 85 9.19 13.05 -12.37
CA GLY A 85 8.58 13.32 -13.67
C GLY A 85 7.18 12.71 -13.82
N VAL A 86 6.43 12.59 -12.73
CA VAL A 86 5.09 12.01 -12.74
C VAL A 86 4.07 13.10 -13.06
N GLU A 87 3.83 13.30 -14.36
CA GLU A 87 2.80 14.22 -14.82
C GLU A 87 1.39 13.68 -14.50
N ARG A 88 0.54 14.57 -14.00
CA ARG A 88 -0.84 14.23 -13.64
C ARG A 88 -1.66 14.04 -14.92
N GLU A 89 -1.76 12.81 -15.43
CA GLU A 89 -2.89 12.44 -16.27
C GLU A 89 -4.10 12.27 -15.35
N ILE A 90 -4.77 13.40 -15.06
CA ILE A 90 -5.99 13.43 -14.27
C ILE A 90 -7.11 12.86 -15.15
N GLU A 91 -7.12 11.55 -15.36
CA GLU A 91 -8.37 10.88 -15.69
C GLU A 91 -9.21 10.96 -14.41
N ALA A 92 -10.09 11.98 -14.39
CA ALA A 92 -10.99 12.27 -13.29
C ALA A 92 -11.92 11.09 -13.03
N ARG A 93 -11.43 10.09 -12.30
CA ARG A 93 -12.30 9.14 -11.64
C ARG A 93 -12.76 9.83 -10.37
N GLU A 94 -13.85 10.56 -10.50
CA GLU A 94 -14.68 11.02 -9.38
C GLU A 94 -15.03 9.79 -8.54
N SER A 95 -14.21 9.51 -7.52
CA SER A 95 -14.61 8.64 -6.43
C SER A 95 -15.33 9.54 -5.45
N SER A 96 -16.65 9.60 -5.60
CA SER A 96 -17.60 10.29 -4.74
C SER A 96 -17.19 10.25 -3.26
N GLU A 97 -16.74 11.38 -2.74
CA GLU A 97 -16.72 11.68 -1.31
C GLU A 97 -17.84 12.69 -1.03
N GLU A 98 -19.10 12.26 -1.15
CA GLU A 98 -20.18 12.91 -0.42
C GLU A 98 -19.97 12.58 1.07
N ARG A 99 -19.21 13.43 1.75
CA ARG A 99 -19.30 13.62 3.20
C ARG A 99 -19.06 15.09 3.51
N ILE A 100 -20.08 15.91 3.21
CA ILE A 100 -20.16 17.26 3.72
C ILE A 100 -20.35 17.20 5.25
N GLU A 101 -19.69 18.15 5.89
CA GLU A 101 -19.28 18.21 7.28
C GLU A 101 -20.38 18.70 8.26
N LYS A 102 -20.36 18.12 9.47
CA LYS A 102 -20.68 18.62 10.84
C LYS A 102 -21.90 19.53 11.13
N THR A 103 -22.69 19.06 12.10
CA THR A 103 -22.95 19.63 13.46
C THR A 103 -23.28 21.13 13.66
N VAL A 104 -24.34 21.32 14.46
CA VAL A 104 -24.76 22.44 15.33
C VAL A 104 -25.83 23.38 14.76
N GLY A 105 -27.00 23.34 15.42
CA GLY A 105 -28.18 24.19 15.23
C GLY A 105 -29.41 23.52 15.82
#